data_AF-A0A183ELI4-F1
#
_entry.id   AF-A0A183ELI4-F1
#
_cell.length_a   1.000
_cell.length_b   1.000
_cell.length_c   1.000
_cell.angle_alpha   90.00
_cell.angle_beta   90.00
_cell.angle_gamma   90.00
#
_symmetry.space_group_name_H-M   'P 1'
#
loop_
_entity.id
_entity.type
_entity.pdbx_description
1 polymer ?
#
loop_
_entity_poly.entity_id
_entity_poly.type
_entity_poly.pdbx_seq_one_letter_code
_entity_poly.pdbx_strand_id
1 'polypeptide(L)' 'MKVKADRDEASPYAAMLAAQDVAERCKAVSFCLFCNLLSSHHILSINALHIKLRATGGTKTKTPGPGAQSALRALA' A
#
# COMPACT_ATOMS: atom_id res chain seq x y z
N MET A 1 3.89 -3.81 11.35
CA MET A 1 3.87 -5.17 10.77
C MET A 1 2.48 -5.74 10.95
N LYS A 2 1.83 -6.24 9.89
CA LYS A 2 0.41 -6.68 9.95
C LYS A 2 0.24 -8.12 10.43
N VAL A 3 1.30 -8.91 10.34
CA VAL A 3 1.37 -10.31 10.82
C VAL A 3 2.47 -10.44 11.88
N LYS A 4 2.23 -11.29 12.86
CA LYS A 4 3.12 -11.51 14.02
C LYS A 4 4.11 -12.66 13.83
N ALA A 5 3.91 -13.50 12.82
CA ALA A 5 4.76 -14.64 12.51
C ALA A 5 5.52 -14.38 11.20
N ASP A 6 6.84 -14.66 11.20
CA ASP A 6 7.71 -14.45 10.03
C ASP A 6 7.27 -15.30 8.82
N ARG A 7 6.57 -16.42 9.10
CA ARG A 7 6.05 -17.31 8.05
C ARG A 7 4.95 -16.67 7.21
N ASP A 8 4.18 -15.75 7.78
CA ASP A 8 3.00 -15.17 7.12
C ASP A 8 3.32 -13.86 6.39
N GLU A 9 4.58 -13.40 6.42
CA GLU A 9 5.01 -12.15 5.80
C GLU A 9 4.77 -12.09 4.29
N ALA A 10 4.99 -13.23 3.62
CA ALA A 10 4.78 -13.35 2.17
C ALA A 10 3.36 -13.79 1.79
N SER A 11 2.47 -13.97 2.77
CA SER A 11 1.12 -14.48 2.52
C SER A 11 0.27 -13.45 1.74
N PRO A 12 -0.62 -13.92 0.84
CA PRO A 12 -1.50 -13.03 0.09
C PRO A 12 -2.45 -12.24 1.01
N TYR A 13 -2.84 -12.84 2.14
CA TYR A 13 -3.72 -12.20 3.12
C TYR A 13 -3.03 -11.03 3.83
N ALA A 14 -1.75 -11.19 4.23
CA ALA A 14 -0.97 -10.09 4.82
C ALA A 14 -0.81 -8.91 3.86
N ALA A 15 -0.60 -9.19 2.57
CA ALA A 15 -0.49 -8.17 1.53
C ALA A 15 -1.80 -7.39 1.32
N MET A 16 -2.95 -8.08 1.38
CA MET A 16 -4.27 -7.47 1.25
C MET A 16 -4.58 -6.51 2.42
N LEU A 17 -4.36 -6.96 3.66
CA LEU A 17 -4.57 -6.10 4.84
C LEU A 17 -3.71 -4.84 4.77
N ALA A 18 -2.43 -5.00 4.43
CA ALA A 18 -1.52 -3.87 4.29
C ALA A 18 -1.95 -2.88 3.18
N ALA A 19 -2.47 -3.38 2.06
CA ALA A 19 -2.97 -2.55 0.96
C ALA A 19 -4.23 -1.76 1.36
N GLN A 20 -5.15 -2.37 2.12
CA GLN A 20 -6.35 -1.70 2.62
C GLN A 20 -6.02 -0.54 3.56
N ASP A 21 -5.09 -0.73 4.49
CA ASP A 21 -4.65 0.36 5.38
C ASP A 21 -4.05 1.54 4.61
N VAL A 22 -3.33 1.26 3.52
CA VAL A 22 -2.77 2.31 2.65
C VAL A 22 -3.89 3.05 1.94
N ALA A 23 -4.89 2.35 1.40
CA ALA A 23 -6.04 2.97 0.76
C ALA A 23 -6.84 3.86 1.72
N GLU A 24 -7.06 3.41 2.96
CA GLU A 24 -7.71 4.20 4.02
C GLU A 24 -6.90 5.45 4.38
N ARG A 25 -5.57 5.32 4.52
CA ARG A 25 -4.69 6.46 4.77
C ARG A 25 -4.67 7.46 3.61
N CYS A 26 -4.67 6.99 2.37
CA CYS A 26 -4.76 7.86 1.19
C CYS A 26 -6.06 8.68 1.16
N LYS A 27 -7.19 8.08 1.61
CA LYS A 27 -8.46 8.79 1.79
C LYS A 27 -8.41 9.79 2.95
N ALA A 28 -7.81 9.41 4.09
CA ALA A 28 -7.71 10.27 5.28
C ALA A 28 -6.86 11.53 5.04
N VAL A 29 -5.76 11.43 4.28
CA VAL A 29 -4.92 12.59 3.91
C VAL A 29 -5.68 13.59 3.02
N SER A 30 -6.66 13.12 2.24
CA SER A 30 -7.54 14.00 1.45
C SER A 30 -8.55 14.79 2.30
N PHE A 31 -8.83 14.38 3.55
CA PHE A 31 -9.80 15.02 4.44
C PHE A 31 -9.15 15.95 5.49
N CYS A 32 -7.88 16.32 5.33
CA CYS A 32 -7.28 17.34 6.20
C CYS A 32 -7.82 18.74 5.85
N LEU A 33 -9.06 19.02 6.26
CA LEU A 33 -9.70 20.34 6.11
C LEU A 33 -10.26 20.89 7.43
N PHE A 34 -10.02 20.27 8.60
CA PHE A 34 -10.60 20.79 9.87
C PHE A 34 -9.64 21.07 11.04
N CYS A 35 -8.31 21.00 10.89
CA CYS A 35 -7.38 21.43 11.95
C CYS A 35 -6.39 22.52 11.50
N ASN A 36 -6.94 23.65 11.08
CA ASN A 36 -6.74 25.00 11.60
C ASN A 36 -5.38 25.60 12.02
N LEU A 37 -4.16 25.07 11.82
CA LEU A 37 -3.01 25.87 12.29
C LEU A 37 -1.60 25.83 11.68
N LEU A 38 -1.25 25.13 10.60
CA LEU A 38 0.08 25.39 9.99
C LEU A 38 0.09 25.30 8.46
N SER A 39 0.48 26.41 7.87
CA SER A 39 0.62 26.72 6.45
C SER A 39 1.65 25.82 5.75
N SER A 40 1.19 24.72 5.15
CA SER A 40 1.70 24.09 3.90
C SER A 40 1.02 22.73 3.69
N HIS A 41 -0.31 22.69 3.74
CA HIS A 41 -1.07 21.48 3.43
C HIS A 41 -1.38 21.44 1.93
N HIS A 42 -0.43 20.91 1.16
CA HIS A 42 -0.71 20.53 -0.22
C HIS A 42 -1.73 19.38 -0.18
N ILE A 43 -2.99 19.67 -0.47
CA ILE A 43 -4.07 18.69 -0.58
C ILE A 43 -3.77 17.81 -1.79
N LEU A 44 -3.14 16.65 -1.58
CA LEU A 44 -3.04 15.62 -2.61
C LEU A 44 -4.31 14.77 -2.57
N SER A 45 -5.28 15.15 -3.42
CA SER A 45 -6.35 14.24 -3.81
C SER A 45 -5.74 13.12 -4.66
N ILE A 46 -5.58 11.93 -4.08
CA ILE A 46 -5.01 10.76 -4.76
C ILE A 46 -6.16 9.99 -5.43
N ASN A 47 -6.48 10.36 -6.67
CA ASN A 47 -7.57 9.73 -7.45
C ASN A 47 -7.11 8.52 -8.28
N ALA A 48 -5.81 8.46 -8.61
CA ALA A 48 -5.22 7.36 -9.37
C ALA A 48 -3.76 7.15 -8.94
N LEU A 49 -3.34 5.89 -8.86
CA LEU A 49 -1.98 5.49 -8.50
C LEU A 49 -1.36 4.69 -9.66
N HIS A 50 -0.17 5.10 -10.10
CA HIS A 50 0.64 4.28 -11.01
C HIS A 50 1.43 3.25 -10.19
N ILE A 51 1.18 1.97 -10.42
CA ILE A 51 1.75 0.89 -9.60
C ILE A 51 2.93 0.25 -10.34
N LYS A 52 4.12 0.37 -9.76
CA LYS A 52 5.34 -0.30 -10.23
C LYS A 52 5.58 -1.57 -9.39
N LEU A 53 5.42 -2.74 -10.00
CA LEU A 53 5.72 -4.01 -9.35
C LEU A 53 7.21 -4.33 -9.43
N ARG A 54 7.78 -4.84 -8.32
CA ARG A 54 9.18 -5.26 -8.22
C ARG A 54 9.29 -6.61 -7.54
N ALA A 55 10.03 -7.53 -8.16
CA ALA A 55 10.51 -8.77 -7.56
C ALA A 55 11.97 -8.62 -7.08
N THR A 56 12.52 -9.62 -6.39
CA THR A 56 13.88 -9.59 -5.83
C THR A 56 14.97 -9.30 -6.87
N GLY A 57 14.82 -9.86 -8.08
CA GLY A 57 15.68 -9.56 -9.24
C GLY A 57 17.12 -10.11 -9.14
N GLY A 58 17.98 -9.74 -10.10
CA GLY A 58 19.37 -10.21 -10.18
C GLY A 58 19.50 -11.67 -10.62
N THR A 59 20.25 -12.48 -9.86
CA THR A 59 20.37 -13.94 -10.01
C THR A 59 19.25 -14.73 -9.33
N LYS A 60 18.41 -14.04 -8.53
CA LYS A 60 17.25 -14.63 -7.86
C LYS A 60 16.01 -14.54 -8.76
N THR A 61 14.90 -15.11 -8.31
CA THR A 61 13.65 -15.17 -9.06
C THR A 61 13.16 -13.77 -9.44
N LYS A 62 12.85 -13.59 -10.73
CA LYS A 62 12.26 -12.36 -11.29
C LYS A 62 10.73 -12.36 -11.24
N THR A 63 10.13 -13.51 -10.90
CA THR A 63 8.69 -13.66 -10.75
C THR A 63 8.23 -12.94 -9.47
N PRO A 64 7.21 -12.08 -9.55
CA PRO A 64 6.64 -11.44 -8.36
C PRO A 64 6.01 -12.50 -7.43
N GLY A 65 6.08 -12.25 -6.13
CA GLY A 65 5.54 -13.17 -5.11
C GLY A 65 4.01 -13.22 -5.09
N PRO A 66 3.42 -14.18 -4.36
CA PRO A 66 1.96 -14.41 -4.32
C PRO A 66 1.15 -13.22 -3.77
N GLY A 67 1.78 -12.33 -3.00
CA GLY A 67 1.15 -11.11 -2.49
C GLY A 67 0.98 -10.00 -3.53
N ALA A 68 1.68 -10.05 -4.67
CA ALA A 68 1.70 -8.95 -5.64
C ALA A 68 0.33 -8.68 -6.27
N GLN A 69 -0.33 -9.73 -6.78
CA GLN A 69 -1.66 -9.60 -7.38
C GLN A 69 -2.73 -9.34 -6.32
N SER A 70 -2.57 -9.90 -5.12
CA SER A 70 -3.50 -9.71 -4.00
C SER A 70 -3.53 -8.25 -3.54
N ALA A 71 -2.36 -7.61 -3.43
CA ALA A 71 -2.24 -6.20 -3.09
C ALA A 71 -2.84 -5.28 -4.18
N LEU A 72 -2.59 -5.58 -5.46
CA LEU A 72 -3.19 -4.84 -6.57
C LEU A 72 -4.72 -4.88 -6.53
N ARG A 73 -5.28 -6.07 -6.29
CA ARG A 73 -6.73 -6.25 -6.22
C ARG A 73 -7.36 -5.51 -5.04
N ALA A 74 -6.65 -5.38 -3.92
CA ALA A 74 -7.15 -4.68 -2.75
C ALA A 74 -7.16 -3.15 -2.90
N LEU A 75 -6.43 -2.61 -3.88
CA LEU A 75 -6.37 -1.17 -4.20
C LEU A 75 -7.35 -0.75 -5.31
N ALA A 76 -7.90 -1.71 -6.05
CA ALA A 76 -8.91 -1.50 -7.09
C ALA A 76 -10.32 -1.44 -6.47
#